data_AF-A0A7C1I7W4-F1
#
_entry.id   AF-A0A7C1I7W4-F1
#
_cell.length_a   1.000
_cell.length_b   1.000
_cell.length_c   1.000
_cell.angle_alpha   90.00
_cell.angle_beta   90.00
_cell.angle_gamma   90.00
#
_symmetry.space_group_name_H-M   'P 1'
#
loop_
_entity.id
_entity.type
_entity.pdbx_description
1 polymer ?
#
loop_
_entity_poly.entity_id
_entity_poly.type
_entity_poly.pdbx_seq_one_letter_code
_entity_poly.pdbx_strand_id
1 'polypeptide(L)'
;GIRMPSGKHKWFHNLCRATVGIVAGGGRGEKPFVKAGKKYHKLKSQAQKYPRVKGVCMNVIDHPFGGGGHQHVGRPKTIARGTSPGRKVGSIAARRTGKWKK
;
A
#
# COMPACT_ATOMS: atom_id res chain seq x y z
N GLY A 1 21.42 18.08 -6.28
CA GLY A 1 20.39 17.39 -5.48
C GLY A 1 20.63 15.89 -5.51
N ILE A 2 20.33 15.19 -4.43
CA ILE A 2 20.52 13.73 -4.32
C ILE A 2 19.28 13.02 -4.88
N ARG A 3 19.49 12.00 -5.71
CA ARG A 3 18.41 11.13 -6.22
C ARG A 3 18.02 10.11 -5.16
N MET A 4 16.77 10.17 -4.71
CA MET A 4 16.23 9.22 -3.74
C MET A 4 15.93 7.86 -4.41
N PRO A 5 15.82 6.76 -3.64
CA PRO A 5 15.41 5.45 -4.17
C PRO A 5 14.03 5.44 -4.85
N SER A 6 13.18 6.43 -4.51
CA SER A 6 11.88 6.65 -5.17
C SER A 6 11.97 7.32 -6.55
N GLY A 7 13.18 7.67 -7.02
CA GLY A 7 13.44 8.34 -8.29
C GLY A 7 13.34 9.87 -8.25
N LYS A 8 12.88 10.45 -7.13
CA LYS A 8 12.77 11.91 -6.95
C LYS A 8 14.09 12.53 -6.53
N HIS A 9 14.40 13.72 -7.03
CA HIS A 9 15.54 14.51 -6.55
C HIS A 9 15.13 15.33 -5.32
N LYS A 10 16.01 15.39 -4.32
CA LYS A 10 15.86 16.26 -3.14
C LYS A 10 17.14 17.05 -2.88
N TRP A 11 16.99 18.24 -2.33
CA TRP A 11 18.09 19.10 -1.90
C TRP A 11 18.23 19.01 -0.39
N PHE A 12 19.47 18.99 0.09
CA PHE A 12 19.82 18.87 1.49
C PHE A 12 20.84 19.95 1.84
N HIS A 13 20.93 20.29 3.12
CA HIS A 13 21.97 21.18 3.61
C HIS A 13 23.34 20.50 3.55
N ASN A 14 24.39 21.25 3.24
CA ASN A 14 25.75 20.71 3.04
C ASN A 14 26.35 20.07 4.29
N LEU A 15 25.88 20.46 5.50
CA LEU A 15 26.31 19.89 6.78
C LEU A 15 25.62 18.55 7.15
N CYS A 16 24.64 18.09 6.37
CA CYS A 16 24.01 16.79 6.62
C CYS A 16 25.00 15.64 6.39
N ARG A 17 24.96 14.63 7.26
CA ARG A 17 25.84 13.45 7.18
C ARG A 17 25.14 12.28 6.50
N ALA A 18 25.92 11.45 5.82
CA ALA A 18 25.48 10.19 5.25
C ALA A 18 26.60 9.15 5.37
N THR A 19 26.24 7.88 5.45
CA THR A 19 27.20 6.77 5.35
C THR A 19 27.50 6.45 3.89
N VAL A 20 28.76 6.16 3.60
CA VAL A 20 29.19 5.77 2.24
C VAL A 20 28.90 4.29 2.03
N GLY A 21 28.18 3.97 0.96
CA GLY A 21 27.91 2.59 0.53
C GLY A 21 26.43 2.24 0.39
N ILE A 22 26.16 0.95 0.22
CA ILE A 22 24.81 0.38 0.06
C ILE A 22 24.44 -0.37 1.34
N VAL A 23 23.18 -0.28 1.76
CA VAL A 23 22.68 -1.02 2.92
C VAL A 23 22.69 -2.53 2.63
N ALA A 24 23.20 -3.33 3.57
CA ALA A 24 23.23 -4.79 3.46
C ALA A 24 21.82 -5.43 3.47
N GLY A 25 21.74 -6.71 3.09
CA GLY A 25 20.47 -7.46 3.08
C GLY A 25 19.57 -7.18 1.88
N GLY A 26 20.16 -6.80 0.75
CA GLY A 26 19.48 -6.72 -0.56
C GLY A 26 18.84 -8.05 -0.98
N GLY A 27 17.92 -8.01 -1.95
CA GLY A 27 17.30 -9.22 -2.50
C GLY A 27 16.25 -9.91 -1.59
N ARG A 28 16.03 -9.44 -0.35
CA ARG A 28 15.03 -10.02 0.59
C ARG A 28 13.61 -10.15 0.00
N GLY A 29 13.26 -9.36 -1.00
CA GLY A 29 11.96 -9.38 -1.67
C GLY A 29 11.84 -10.40 -2.81
N GLU A 30 12.95 -10.93 -3.32
CA GLU A 30 13.00 -11.84 -4.47
C GLU A 30 12.42 -13.21 -4.12
N LYS A 31 12.69 -13.69 -2.90
CA LYS A 31 12.13 -14.94 -2.39
C LYS A 31 10.65 -14.77 -2.02
N PRO A 32 9.71 -15.45 -2.70
CA PRO A 32 8.29 -15.31 -2.39
C PRO A 32 7.91 -16.04 -1.09
N PHE A 33 6.81 -15.61 -0.49
CA PHE A 33 6.18 -16.34 0.61
C PHE A 33 5.35 -17.50 0.05
N VAL A 34 5.87 -18.72 0.15
CA VAL A 34 5.20 -19.93 -0.35
C VAL A 34 4.03 -20.38 0.56
N LYS A 35 4.10 -20.08 1.87
CA LYS A 35 3.08 -20.49 2.85
C LYS A 35 2.56 -19.30 3.65
N ALA A 36 1.27 -19.34 4.02
CA ALA A 36 0.64 -18.31 4.85
C ALA A 36 1.31 -18.14 6.22
N GLY A 37 1.77 -19.23 6.85
CA GLY A 37 2.47 -19.18 8.13
C GLY A 37 3.74 -18.33 8.12
N LYS A 38 4.55 -18.40 7.05
CA LYS A 38 5.75 -17.55 6.90
C LYS A 38 5.39 -16.07 6.85
N LYS A 39 4.28 -15.72 6.19
CA LYS A 39 3.76 -14.34 6.15
C LYS A 39 3.21 -13.90 7.50
N TYR A 40 2.52 -14.78 8.22
CA TYR A 40 2.03 -14.53 9.57
C TYR A 40 3.18 -14.18 10.53
N HIS A 41 4.22 -15.00 10.64
CA HIS A 41 5.35 -14.72 11.53
C HIS A 41 6.09 -13.42 11.19
N LYS A 42 6.23 -13.10 9.89
CA LYS A 42 6.81 -11.82 9.46
C LYS A 42 5.96 -10.63 9.90
N LEU A 43 4.64 -10.70 9.76
CA LEU A 43 3.76 -9.56 10.06
C LEU A 43 3.49 -9.42 11.56
N LYS A 44 3.54 -10.54 12.31
CA LYS A 44 3.48 -10.56 13.78
C LYS A 44 4.57 -9.70 14.40
N SER A 45 5.79 -9.71 13.86
CA SER A 45 6.88 -8.85 14.35
C SER A 45 6.78 -7.38 13.90
N GLN A 46 5.97 -7.07 12.89
CA GLN A 46 5.88 -5.73 12.29
C GLN A 46 4.68 -4.89 12.77
N ALA A 47 3.96 -5.35 13.81
CA ALA A 47 2.72 -4.73 14.28
C ALA A 47 1.69 -4.46 13.15
N GLN A 48 1.73 -5.27 12.09
CA GLN A 48 0.85 -5.13 10.93
C GLN A 48 -0.32 -6.10 11.02
N LYS A 49 -1.53 -5.62 10.72
CA LYS A 49 -2.74 -6.46 10.73
C LYS A 49 -2.69 -7.51 9.61
N TYR A 50 -2.75 -8.78 10.00
CA TYR A 50 -2.85 -9.93 9.10
C TYR A 50 -3.67 -11.04 9.76
N PRO A 51 -4.61 -11.69 9.04
CA PRO A 51 -5.03 -11.46 7.65
C PRO A 51 -5.87 -10.17 7.48
N ARG A 52 -6.05 -9.73 6.22
CA ARG A 52 -6.93 -8.60 5.86
C ARG A 52 -8.10 -9.11 5.03
N VAL A 53 -9.32 -8.80 5.48
CA VAL A 53 -10.57 -9.14 4.78
C VAL A 53 -10.83 -8.11 3.66
N LYS A 54 -11.34 -8.56 2.51
CA LYS A 54 -11.71 -7.68 1.39
C LYS A 54 -12.97 -6.90 1.77
N GLY A 55 -13.00 -5.60 1.52
CA GLY A 55 -14.14 -4.75 1.86
C GLY A 55 -15.46 -5.09 1.15
N VAL A 56 -15.40 -5.74 -0.02
CA VAL A 56 -16.59 -6.22 -0.75
C VAL A 56 -17.25 -7.42 -0.05
N CYS A 57 -16.50 -8.14 0.79
CA CYS A 57 -17.01 -9.26 1.57
C CYS A 57 -17.57 -8.83 2.93
N MET A 58 -17.61 -7.52 3.22
CA MET A 58 -18.13 -6.98 4.47
C MET A 58 -19.57 -6.50 4.30
N ASN A 59 -20.24 -6.24 5.43
CA ASN A 59 -21.57 -5.64 5.42
C ASN A 59 -21.49 -4.15 5.04
N VAL A 60 -22.64 -3.56 4.66
CA VAL A 60 -22.75 -2.14 4.29
C VAL A 60 -22.29 -1.20 5.41
N ILE A 61 -22.50 -1.62 6.66
CA ILE A 61 -22.15 -0.86 7.87
C ILE A 61 -20.62 -0.73 8.02
N ASP A 62 -19.89 -1.82 7.78
CA ASP A 62 -18.46 -1.91 8.08
C ASP A 62 -17.58 -1.32 6.96
N HIS A 63 -18.07 -1.35 5.72
CA HIS A 63 -17.26 -0.94 4.58
C HIS A 63 -18.07 -0.25 3.49
N PRO A 64 -17.55 0.86 2.90
CA PRO A 64 -18.21 1.54 1.78
C PRO A 64 -18.40 0.70 0.50
N PHE A 65 -17.91 -0.52 0.44
CA PHE A 65 -18.07 -1.42 -0.71
C PHE A 65 -18.79 -2.72 -0.33
N GLY A 66 -19.28 -2.81 0.91
CA GLY A 66 -19.95 -3.99 1.43
C GLY A 66 -21.42 -4.07 1.04
N GLY A 67 -22.00 -5.25 1.19
CA GLY A 67 -23.41 -5.57 0.92
C GLY A 67 -23.75 -5.84 -0.55
N GLY A 68 -25.06 -5.82 -0.84
CA GLY A 68 -25.64 -6.18 -2.14
C GLY A 68 -25.94 -7.68 -2.29
N GLY A 69 -26.81 -8.04 -3.24
CA GLY A 69 -27.15 -9.44 -3.53
C GLY A 69 -26.03 -10.24 -4.20
N HIS A 70 -25.06 -9.54 -4.81
CA HIS A 70 -23.86 -10.13 -5.41
C HIS A 70 -22.64 -9.31 -5.00
N GLN A 71 -21.47 -9.94 -4.91
CA GLN A 71 -20.22 -9.26 -4.56
C GLN A 71 -19.76 -8.34 -5.70
N HIS A 72 -20.03 -7.05 -5.55
CA HIS A 72 -19.57 -6.00 -6.46
C HIS A 72 -19.34 -4.70 -5.68
N VAL A 73 -18.63 -3.74 -6.28
CA VAL A 73 -18.23 -2.51 -5.58
C VAL A 73 -19.34 -1.46 -5.62
N GLY A 74 -20.18 -1.48 -6.66
CA GLY A 74 -21.33 -0.57 -6.85
C GLY A 74 -20.98 0.92 -7.10
N ARG A 75 -19.73 1.33 -6.86
CA ARG A 75 -19.25 2.71 -7.03
C ARG A 75 -17.81 2.75 -7.54
N PRO A 76 -17.34 3.87 -8.11
CA PRO A 76 -15.95 4.01 -8.53
C PRO A 76 -14.96 3.80 -7.37
N LYS A 77 -13.86 3.10 -7.63
CA LYS A 77 -12.78 2.89 -6.64
C LYS A 77 -11.89 4.12 -6.45
N THR A 78 -11.93 5.05 -7.39
CA THR A 78 -11.14 6.29 -7.35
C THR A 78 -11.89 7.35 -6.57
N ILE A 79 -11.24 7.92 -5.56
CA ILE A 79 -11.86 8.92 -4.68
C ILE A 79 -10.96 10.15 -4.54
N ALA A 80 -11.54 11.29 -4.19
CA ALA A 80 -10.82 12.54 -4.01
C ALA A 80 -9.95 12.54 -2.75
N ARG A 81 -8.90 13.39 -2.73
CA ARG A 81 -8.04 13.53 -1.54
C ARG A 81 -8.81 14.09 -0.33
N GLY A 82 -9.79 14.95 -0.58
CA GLY A 82 -10.63 15.61 0.42
C GLY A 82 -11.82 14.79 0.92
N THR A 83 -12.00 13.54 0.47
CA THR A 83 -13.10 12.68 0.98
C THR A 83 -12.99 12.51 2.50
N SER A 84 -14.14 12.47 3.19
CA SER A 84 -14.20 12.32 4.65
C SER A 84 -13.55 11.02 5.14
N PRO A 85 -13.05 10.99 6.39
CA PRO A 85 -12.65 9.75 7.06
C PRO A 85 -13.78 8.71 7.02
N GLY A 86 -13.44 7.42 6.91
CA GLY A 86 -14.42 6.33 6.75
C GLY A 86 -14.88 6.12 5.30
N ARG A 87 -15.14 7.19 4.53
CA ARG A 87 -15.44 7.08 3.08
C ARG A 87 -14.17 7.03 2.23
N LYS A 88 -13.02 7.45 2.77
CA LYS A 88 -11.73 7.50 2.06
C LYS A 88 -11.11 6.10 1.85
N VAL A 89 -11.72 5.29 0.98
CA VAL A 89 -11.35 3.90 0.71
C VAL A 89 -11.17 3.65 -0.79
N GLY A 90 -10.22 2.79 -1.15
CA GLY A 90 -9.88 2.46 -2.53
C GLY A 90 -8.64 3.21 -3.05
N SER A 91 -8.67 3.60 -4.32
CA SER A 91 -7.60 4.33 -5.00
C SER A 91 -7.69 5.83 -4.70
N ILE A 92 -7.00 6.27 -3.65
CA ILE A 92 -7.04 7.66 -3.16
C ILE A 92 -6.29 8.59 -4.12
N ALA A 93 -7.00 9.57 -4.68
CA ALA A 93 -6.47 10.60 -5.58
C ALA A 93 -5.60 10.02 -6.71
N ALA A 94 -6.02 8.88 -7.26
CA ALA A 94 -5.27 8.21 -8.31
C ALA A 94 -5.33 9.03 -9.61
N ARG A 95 -4.14 9.40 -10.12
CA ARG A 95 -3.98 10.13 -11.39
C ARG A 95 -4.12 9.23 -12.61
N ARG A 96 -3.89 7.93 -12.44
CA ARG A 96 -3.99 6.89 -13.46
C ARG A 96 -4.46 5.60 -12.80
N THR A 97 -5.27 4.84 -13.51
CA THR A 97 -5.77 3.51 -13.11
C THR A 97 -5.44 2.48 -14.20
N GLY A 98 -5.60 1.19 -13.88
CA GLY A 98 -5.32 0.09 -14.81
C GLY A 98 -3.85 -0.38 -14.83
N LYS A 99 -3.55 -1.34 -15.70
CA LYS A 99 -2.21 -1.92 -15.84
C LYS A 99 -1.26 -0.87 -16.44
N TRP A 100 -0.13 -0.64 -15.79
CA TRP A 100 0.92 0.19 -16.35
C TRP A 100 1.59 -0.57 -17.50
N LYS A 101 1.43 -0.07 -18.72
CA LYS A 101 2.24 -0.53 -19.87
C LYS A 101 3.57 0.24 -19.79
N LYS A 102 4.66 -0.52 -19.76
CA LYS A 102 6.02 0.00 -19.92
C LYS A 102 6.21 0.48 -21.36
#